data_AF-A0AAW8P3S6-F1
#
_entry.id   AF-A0AAW8P3S6-F1
#
_cell.length_a   1.000
_cell.length_b   1.000
_cell.length_c   1.000
_cell.angle_alpha   90.00
_cell.angle_beta   90.00
_cell.angle_gamma   90.00
#
_symmetry.space_group_name_H-M   'P 1'
#
loop_
_entity.id
_entity.type
_entity.pdbx_description
1 polymer ?
#
loop_
_entity_poly.entity_id
_entity_poly.type
_entity_poly.pdbx_seq_one_letter_code
_entity_poly.pdbx_strand_id
1 'polypeptide(L)'
;MRHILLAILFTLTACANAEGPQPLSGSLTYGGKVVHSPYRPGTVVKNTFLGQFGYRVFETYVVQPDGTLKLTSQSTGPDFLWQ
;
A
#
# COMPACT_ATOMS: atom_id res chain seq x y z
N MET A 1 -2.57 -23.39 51.64
CA MET A 1 -2.09 -24.05 50.39
C MET A 1 -2.37 -23.06 49.27
N ARG A 2 -1.49 -22.17 48.81
CA ARG A 2 -0.08 -22.30 48.36
C ARG A 2 0.07 -23.32 47.22
N HIS A 3 -0.54 -23.02 46.07
CA HIS A 3 -0.09 -23.48 44.75
C HIS A 3 -0.08 -22.22 43.86
N ILE A 4 1.09 -21.57 43.73
CA ILE A 4 2.01 -21.77 42.60
C ILE A 4 1.32 -21.21 41.34
N LEU A 5 1.44 -19.90 41.08
CA LEU A 5 2.49 -19.37 40.19
C LEU A 5 2.80 -20.37 39.07
N LEU A 6 2.12 -20.28 37.94
CA LEU A 6 2.67 -20.45 36.59
C LEU A 6 1.50 -20.66 35.61
N ALA A 7 1.16 -19.62 34.86
CA ALA A 7 0.58 -19.79 33.53
C ALA A 7 0.80 -18.50 32.73
N ILE A 8 2.06 -18.35 32.33
CA ILE A 8 2.47 -17.97 30.98
C ILE A 8 1.75 -16.71 30.44
N LEU A 9 2.39 -15.58 30.72
CA LEU A 9 2.18 -14.33 29.99
C LEU A 9 2.74 -14.52 28.57
N PHE A 10 1.91 -14.95 27.63
CA PHE A 10 2.22 -14.90 26.20
C PHE A 10 2.23 -13.43 25.77
N THR A 11 3.38 -12.76 25.86
CA THR A 11 3.56 -11.45 25.25
C THR A 11 3.72 -11.65 23.75
N LEU A 12 2.63 -11.56 23.00
CA LEU A 12 2.68 -11.49 21.53
C LEU A 12 3.40 -10.20 21.13
N THR A 13 4.69 -10.30 20.82
CA THR A 13 5.40 -9.25 20.09
C THR A 13 5.01 -9.36 18.62
N ALA A 14 3.85 -8.80 18.25
CA ALA A 14 3.51 -8.62 16.85
C ALA A 14 4.40 -7.50 16.29
N CYS A 15 5.47 -7.86 15.59
CA CYS A 15 6.15 -6.94 14.70
C CYS A 15 5.19 -6.66 13.55
N ALA A 16 4.34 -5.65 13.71
CA ALA A 16 3.59 -5.09 12.61
C ALA A 16 4.60 -4.40 11.69
N ASN A 17 5.13 -5.14 10.71
CA ASN A 17 5.79 -4.52 9.58
C ASN A 17 4.71 -3.68 8.90
N ALA A 18 4.75 -2.36 9.11
CA ALA A 18 3.97 -1.42 8.33
C ALA A 18 4.57 -1.38 6.92
N GLU A 19 4.44 -2.48 6.19
CA GLU A 19 4.68 -2.51 4.76
C GLU A 19 3.68 -1.54 4.14
N GLY A 20 4.20 -0.66 3.28
CA GLY A 20 3.37 0.32 2.58
C GLY A 20 2.26 -0.37 1.76
N PRO A 21 1.35 0.41 1.16
CA PRO A 21 0.33 -0.13 0.28
C PRO A 21 0.95 -1.05 -0.79
N GLN A 22 0.35 -2.23 -0.97
CA GLN A 22 0.84 -3.22 -1.91
C GLN A 22 0.21 -2.98 -3.29
N PRO A 23 1.00 -3.00 -4.38
CA PRO A 23 0.47 -2.83 -5.73
C PRO A 23 -0.54 -3.95 -6.09
N LEU A 24 -1.67 -3.57 -6.68
CA LEU A 24 -2.70 -4.45 -7.20
C LEU A 24 -2.55 -4.67 -8.71
N SER A 25 -3.25 -5.67 -9.24
CA SER A 25 -3.34 -5.84 -10.70
C SER A 25 -3.97 -4.58 -11.32
N GLY A 26 -3.20 -3.84 -12.12
CA GLY A 26 -3.55 -2.51 -12.66
C GLY A 26 -2.70 -1.35 -12.12
N SER A 27 -1.97 -1.57 -11.01
CA SER A 27 -0.99 -0.62 -10.48
C SER A 27 0.21 -0.45 -11.41
N LEU A 28 0.82 0.73 -11.40
CA LEU A 28 1.99 1.03 -12.23
C LEU A 28 3.20 0.17 -11.86
N THR A 29 3.32 -0.16 -10.57
CA THR A 29 4.43 -0.96 -10.00
C THR A 29 4.04 -2.42 -9.72
N TYR A 30 2.92 -2.89 -10.28
CA TYR A 30 2.47 -4.27 -10.09
C TYR A 30 3.52 -5.30 -10.54
N GLY A 31 3.61 -6.42 -9.81
CA GLY A 31 4.54 -7.51 -10.12
C GLY A 31 6.03 -7.17 -9.94
N GLY A 32 6.36 -6.15 -9.13
CA GLY A 32 7.74 -5.69 -8.94
C GLY A 32 8.28 -4.84 -10.09
N LYS A 33 7.40 -4.33 -10.96
CA LYS A 33 7.79 -3.44 -12.06
C LYS A 33 8.32 -2.12 -11.52
N VAL A 34 9.49 -1.72 -12.01
CA VAL A 34 10.07 -0.40 -11.75
C VAL A 34 9.67 0.56 -12.87
N VAL A 35 9.00 1.65 -12.53
CA VAL A 35 8.56 2.68 -13.48
C VAL A 35 9.32 3.97 -13.20
N HIS A 36 9.94 4.53 -14.24
CA HIS A 36 10.60 5.82 -14.19
C HIS A 36 9.69 6.92 -14.74
N SER A 37 9.63 8.03 -14.03
CA SER A 37 8.86 9.20 -14.39
C SER A 37 9.79 10.33 -14.84
N PRO A 38 9.44 11.08 -15.90
CA PRO A 38 10.22 12.24 -16.33
C PRO A 38 10.05 13.46 -15.40
N TYR A 39 9.13 13.39 -14.43
CA TYR A 39 8.87 14.50 -13.51
C TYR A 39 9.97 14.63 -12.45
N ARG A 40 10.03 15.80 -11.81
CA ARG A 40 11.00 16.07 -10.75
C ARG A 40 10.73 15.19 -9.51
N PRO A 41 11.77 14.84 -8.72
CA PRO A 41 11.59 14.19 -7.42
C PRO A 41 10.57 14.94 -6.54
N GLY A 42 9.76 14.18 -5.79
CA GLY A 42 8.67 14.71 -4.98
C GLY A 42 7.37 14.97 -5.74
N THR A 43 7.36 14.88 -7.08
CA THR A 43 6.12 15.03 -7.85
C THR A 43 5.15 13.91 -7.51
N VAL A 44 3.88 14.27 -7.32
CA VAL A 44 2.80 13.32 -7.07
C VAL A 44 2.19 12.87 -8.39
N VAL A 45 2.13 11.56 -8.61
CA VAL A 45 1.48 10.93 -9.77
C VAL A 45 0.28 10.14 -9.29
N LYS A 46 -0.89 10.38 -9.87
CA LYS A 46 -2.12 9.65 -9.54
C LYS A 46 -2.38 8.59 -10.60
N ASN A 47 -2.77 7.40 -10.16
CA ASN A 47 -3.26 6.32 -11.04
C ASN A 47 -4.65 5.92 -10.55
N THR A 48 -5.57 5.70 -11.47
CA THR A 48 -6.94 5.28 -11.14
C THR A 48 -7.39 4.28 -12.16
N PHE A 49 -7.90 3.14 -11.69
CA PHE A 49 -8.32 2.05 -12.54
C PHE A 49 -9.47 1.27 -11.89
N LEU A 50 -10.21 0.53 -12.72
CA LEU A 50 -11.22 -0.41 -12.25
C LEU A 50 -10.51 -1.66 -11.70
N GLY A 51 -10.63 -1.87 -10.40
CA GLY A 51 -10.10 -3.03 -9.70
C GLY A 51 -11.05 -4.23 -9.74
N GLN A 52 -10.77 -5.21 -8.89
CA GLN A 52 -11.62 -6.39 -8.78
C GLN A 52 -13.02 -6.02 -8.24
N PHE A 53 -14.01 -6.82 -8.62
CA PHE A 53 -15.40 -6.69 -8.16
C PHE A 53 -16.07 -5.35 -8.46
N GLY A 54 -15.55 -4.59 -9.44
CA GLY A 54 -16.15 -3.33 -9.87
C GLY A 54 -15.87 -2.14 -8.95
N TYR A 55 -14.90 -2.25 -8.03
CA TYR A 55 -14.43 -1.11 -7.23
C TYR A 55 -13.37 -0.33 -8.00
N ARG A 56 -13.39 1.00 -7.95
CA ARG A 56 -12.26 1.81 -8.41
C ARG A 56 -11.16 1.77 -7.36
N VAL A 57 -9.93 1.68 -7.84
CA VAL A 57 -8.71 1.82 -7.04
C VAL A 57 -8.12 3.18 -7.33
N PHE A 58 -7.80 3.93 -6.28
CA PHE A 58 -7.14 5.22 -6.33
C PHE A 58 -5.75 5.07 -5.74
N GLU A 59 -4.74 5.35 -6.54
CA GLU A 59 -3.35 5.25 -6.14
C GLU A 59 -2.65 6.58 -6.24
N THR A 60 -1.79 6.83 -5.27
CA THR A 60 -0.89 7.97 -5.24
C THR A 60 0.53 7.48 -5.19
N TYR A 61 1.33 7.97 -6.14
CA TYR A 61 2.75 7.70 -6.25
C TYR A 61 3.54 8.99 -6.03
N VAL A 62 4.74 8.86 -5.50
CA VAL A 62 5.71 9.96 -5.41
C VAL A 62 6.96 9.57 -6.18
N VAL A 63 7.39 10.47 -7.06
CA VAL A 63 8.66 10.33 -7.79
C VAL A 63 9.81 10.41 -6.79
N GLN A 64 10.61 9.35 -6.72
CA GLN A 64 11.79 9.25 -5.87
C GLN A 64 12.98 10.04 -6.46
N PRO A 65 14.06 10.27 -5.70
CA PRO A 65 15.25 10.98 -6.20
C PRO A 65 15.90 10.36 -7.45
N ASP A 66 15.76 9.05 -7.63
CA ASP A 66 16.24 8.31 -8.81
C ASP A 66 15.25 8.33 -9.99
N GLY A 67 14.13 9.05 -9.86
CA GLY A 67 13.07 9.13 -10.86
C GLY A 67 12.06 7.97 -10.82
N THR A 68 12.23 6.99 -9.93
CA THR A 68 11.30 5.86 -9.82
C THR A 68 10.00 6.26 -9.14
N LEU A 69 8.91 5.56 -9.46
CA LEU A 69 7.63 5.74 -8.78
C LEU A 69 7.53 4.84 -7.54
N LYS A 70 7.29 5.44 -6.38
CA LYS A 70 6.95 4.73 -5.14
C LYS A 70 5.48 4.92 -4.83
N LEU A 71 4.75 3.81 -4.63
CA LEU A 71 3.35 3.85 -4.17
C LEU A 71 3.32 4.31 -2.70
N THR A 72 2.60 5.39 -2.42
CA THR A 72 2.53 5.99 -1.08
C THR A 72 1.14 5.93 -0.47
N SER A 73 0.08 5.84 -1.28
CA SER A 73 -1.29 5.65 -0.82
C SER A 73 -2.09 4.86 -1.83
N GLN A 74 -2.98 4.02 -1.34
CA GLN A 74 -3.94 3.26 -2.12
C GLN A 74 -5.27 3.22 -1.34
N SER A 75 -6.37 3.52 -2.02
CA SER A 75 -7.72 3.37 -1.47
C SER A 75 -8.65 2.79 -2.53
N THR A 76 -9.76 2.19 -2.09
CA THR A 76 -10.80 1.69 -2.97
C THR A 76 -12.11 2.40 -2.69
N GLY A 77 -12.92 2.57 -3.73
CA GLY A 77 -14.24 3.16 -3.63
C GLY A 77 -15.19 2.58 -4.67
N PRO A 78 -16.51 2.63 -4.44
CA PRO A 78 -17.49 2.25 -5.44
C PRO A 78 -17.31 3.08 -6.72
N ASP A 79 -17.35 2.41 -7.87
CA ASP A 79 -17.10 3.04 -9.17
C ASP A 79 -18.11 4.13 -9.53
N PHE A 80 -19.37 3.94 -9.14
CA PHE A 80 -20.49 4.84 -9.42
C PHE A 80 -20.46 6.16 -8.64
N LEU A 81 -19.57 6.31 -7.65
CA LEU A 81 -19.36 7.58 -6.95
C LEU A 81 -18.29 8.45 -7.61
N TRP A 82 -17.70 7.99 -8.72
CA TRP A 82 -16.71 8.74 -9.47
C TRP A 82 -17.40 9.49 -10.61
N GLN A 83 -17.52 10.81 -10.48
CA GLN A 83 -18.04 11.74 -11.49
C GLN A 83 -16.93 12.68 -11.96
#